data_AF-A0A0B8PP39-F1
#
_entry.id   AF-A0A0B8PP39-F1
#
_cell.length_a   1.000
_cell.length_b   1.000
_cell.length_c   1.000
_cell.angle_alpha   90.00
_cell.angle_beta   90.00
_cell.angle_gamma   90.00
#
_symmetry.space_group_name_H-M   'P 1'
#
loop_
_entity.id
_entity.type
_entity.pdbx_description
1 polymer ?
#
loop_
_entity_poly.entity_id
_entity_poly.type
_entity_poly.pdbx_seq_one_letter_code
_entity_poly.pdbx_strand_id
1 'polypeptide(L)'
;MINAPIDITVGGMLKQVEIEPELPQDQDSLNQPVHNGGPVAENRGFILHQPKDKYQSSIDMTEALSMTTSKDILEVLGTTDEPDRYLVALGYSGWEAGQLENELAENSWLTMEADPEIIFTTPVQERWNSAVKSLGIDVAQLSAQIGHA
;
A
#
# COMPACT_ATOMS: atom_id res chain seq x y z
N MET A 1 3.92 -4.06 -0.72
CA MET A 1 4.69 -3.13 0.10
C MET A 1 4.18 -1.73 -0.19
N ILE A 2 4.16 -0.85 0.82
CA ILE A 2 3.66 0.52 0.67
C ILE A 2 4.76 1.55 0.39
N ASN A 3 6.03 1.15 0.35
CA ASN A 3 7.17 2.07 0.21
C ASN A 3 8.06 1.77 -1.00
N ALA A 4 7.61 0.92 -1.93
CA ALA A 4 8.37 0.50 -3.11
C ALA A 4 7.70 0.99 -4.40
N PRO A 5 7.88 2.26 -4.80
CA PRO A 5 7.26 2.78 -6.02
C PRO A 5 7.92 2.16 -7.26
N ILE A 6 7.14 1.96 -8.33
CA ILE A 6 7.63 1.52 -9.64
C ILE A 6 7.46 2.64 -10.67
N ASP A 7 8.12 2.51 -11.83
CA ASP A 7 8.11 3.51 -12.90
C ASP A 7 6.82 3.45 -13.75
N ILE A 8 5.68 3.44 -13.06
CA ILE A 8 4.33 3.44 -13.62
C ILE A 8 3.46 4.30 -12.71
N THR A 9 2.70 5.24 -13.28
CA THR A 9 1.69 6.01 -12.56
C THR A 9 0.33 5.34 -12.59
N VAL A 10 -0.57 5.72 -11.69
CA VAL A 10 -1.95 5.21 -11.66
C VAL A 10 -2.63 5.43 -13.01
N GLY A 11 -2.53 6.63 -13.59
CA GLY A 11 -3.08 6.93 -14.91
C GLY A 11 -2.44 6.11 -16.04
N GLY A 12 -1.14 5.82 -15.95
CA GLY A 12 -0.45 4.92 -16.89
C GLY A 12 -0.99 3.49 -16.81
N MET A 13 -1.21 2.99 -15.60
CA MET A 13 -1.81 1.67 -15.35
C MET A 13 -3.25 1.60 -15.90
N LEU A 14 -4.10 2.59 -15.62
CA LEU A 14 -5.49 2.60 -16.09
C LEU A 14 -5.59 2.53 -17.62
N LYS A 15 -4.72 3.27 -18.32
CA LYS A 15 -4.62 3.21 -19.79
C LYS A 15 -4.27 1.82 -20.31
N GLN A 16 -3.38 1.11 -19.62
CA GLN A 16 -2.98 -0.25 -19.99
C GLN A 16 -4.10 -1.28 -19.77
N VAL A 17 -4.98 -1.04 -18.81
CA VAL A 17 -6.16 -1.89 -18.52
C VAL A 17 -7.37 -1.50 -19.38
N GLU A 18 -7.22 -0.50 -20.26
CA GLU A 18 -8.27 0.02 -21.15
C GLU A 18 -9.50 0.53 -20.38
N ILE A 19 -9.27 1.14 -19.21
CA ILE A 19 -10.33 1.75 -18.41
C ILE A 19 -10.48 3.20 -18.85
N GLU A 20 -11.64 3.53 -19.41
CA GLU A 20 -12.01 4.89 -19.74
C GLU A 20 -12.75 5.54 -18.56
N PRO A 21 -12.28 6.67 -18.05
CA PRO A 21 -12.97 7.40 -16.98
C PRO A 21 -14.31 7.93 -17.49
N GLU A 22 -15.38 7.76 -16.72
CA GLU A 22 -16.69 8.35 -17.07
C GLU A 22 -16.80 9.84 -16.71
N LEU A 23 -15.90 10.33 -15.84
CA LEU A 23 -15.93 11.68 -15.27
C LEU A 23 -14.64 12.47 -15.56
N PRO A 24 -14.68 13.81 -15.44
CA PRO A 24 -13.49 14.65 -15.56
C PRO A 24 -12.39 14.20 -14.58
N GLN A 25 -11.15 14.13 -15.09
CA GLN A 25 -10.04 13.58 -14.33
C GLN A 25 -9.23 14.64 -13.57
N ASP A 26 -8.92 14.38 -12.31
CA ASP A 26 -7.85 15.03 -11.55
C ASP A 26 -6.50 14.41 -11.95
N GLN A 27 -5.68 15.23 -12.62
CA GLN A 27 -4.37 14.81 -13.10
C GLN A 27 -3.36 14.58 -11.96
N ASP A 28 -3.51 15.27 -10.82
CA ASP A 28 -2.58 15.12 -9.70
C ASP A 28 -2.77 13.76 -9.03
N SER A 29 -4.03 13.31 -8.90
CA SER A 29 -4.36 11.96 -8.43
C SER A 29 -3.78 10.88 -9.36
N LEU A 30 -3.97 11.02 -10.68
CA LEU A 30 -3.48 10.02 -11.65
C LEU A 30 -1.96 9.97 -11.80
N ASN A 31 -1.24 11.02 -11.38
CA ASN A 31 0.21 11.07 -11.38
C ASN A 31 0.83 10.36 -10.17
N GLN A 32 0.03 9.87 -9.22
CA GLN A 32 0.55 9.08 -8.11
C GLN A 32 1.26 7.81 -8.60
N PRO A 33 2.33 7.36 -7.92
CA PRO A 33 3.06 6.18 -8.30
C PRO A 33 2.28 4.91 -7.95
N VAL A 34 2.39 3.89 -8.80
CA VAL A 34 2.03 2.52 -8.44
C VAL A 34 3.17 1.92 -7.61
N HIS A 35 2.85 1.06 -6.66
CA HIS A 35 3.80 0.37 -5.82
C HIS A 35 3.99 -1.10 -6.21
N ASN A 36 5.20 -1.63 -5.99
CA ASN A 36 5.43 -3.06 -5.96
C ASN A 36 4.90 -3.63 -4.62
N GLY A 37 3.82 -4.38 -4.73
CA GLY A 37 3.15 -5.07 -3.63
C GLY A 37 3.95 -6.24 -3.07
N GLY A 38 4.75 -6.89 -3.91
CA GLY A 38 5.58 -8.05 -3.60
C GLY A 38 5.59 -9.03 -4.78
N PRO A 39 6.40 -10.10 -4.69
CA PRO A 39 6.67 -10.99 -5.82
C PRO A 39 5.51 -11.94 -6.18
N VAL A 40 4.46 -12.00 -5.35
CA VAL A 40 3.34 -12.91 -5.58
C VAL A 40 2.24 -12.19 -6.35
N ALA A 41 1.77 -12.82 -7.44
CA ALA A 41 0.68 -12.30 -8.27
C ALA A 41 0.92 -10.87 -8.79
N GLU A 42 2.13 -10.57 -9.28
CA GLU A 42 2.54 -9.23 -9.79
C GLU A 42 1.59 -8.63 -10.85
N ASN A 43 0.81 -9.47 -11.54
CA ASN A 43 -0.20 -9.04 -12.51
C ASN A 43 -1.56 -8.65 -11.89
N ARG A 44 -1.71 -8.68 -10.57
CA ARG A 44 -2.94 -8.30 -9.85
C ARG A 44 -2.73 -6.99 -9.10
N GLY A 45 -3.67 -6.06 -9.28
CA GLY A 45 -3.75 -4.83 -8.52
C GLY A 45 -4.48 -5.01 -7.20
N PHE A 46 -3.90 -4.44 -6.15
CA PHE A 46 -4.49 -4.27 -4.84
C PHE A 46 -4.57 -2.77 -4.56
N ILE A 47 -5.78 -2.28 -4.32
CA ILE A 47 -6.02 -0.88 -4.02
C ILE A 47 -6.32 -0.79 -2.54
N LEU A 48 -5.44 -0.12 -1.80
CA LEU A 48 -5.63 0.20 -0.41
C LEU A 48 -6.21 1.61 -0.34
N HIS A 49 -7.29 1.82 0.39
CA HIS A 49 -7.96 3.11 0.42
C HIS A 49 -8.68 3.36 1.74
N GLN A 50 -9.03 4.62 1.99
CA GLN A 50 -10.01 4.94 3.02
C GLN A 50 -11.41 4.51 2.54
N PRO A 51 -12.22 3.87 3.41
CA PRO A 51 -13.57 3.48 3.03
C PRO A 51 -14.39 4.71 2.62
N LYS A 52 -14.96 4.68 1.40
CA LYS A 52 -15.82 5.74 0.86
C LYS A 52 -17.12 5.14 0.33
N ASP A 53 -16.99 4.27 -0.67
CA ASP A 53 -18.09 3.57 -1.32
C ASP A 53 -17.96 2.05 -1.22
N LYS A 54 -19.02 1.34 -1.66
CA LYS A 54 -19.03 -0.12 -1.72
C LYS A 54 -18.60 -0.61 -3.09
N TYR A 55 -17.50 -1.35 -3.10
CA TYR A 55 -16.99 -2.06 -4.28
C TYR A 55 -17.35 -3.56 -4.23
N GLN A 56 -17.37 -4.21 -5.40
CA GLN A 56 -17.76 -5.61 -5.56
C GLN A 56 -16.86 -6.57 -4.79
N SER A 57 -15.55 -6.31 -4.77
CA SER A 57 -14.54 -7.14 -4.07
C SER A 57 -13.67 -6.28 -3.17
N SER A 58 -14.28 -5.79 -2.08
CA SER A 58 -13.62 -5.03 -1.01
C SER A 58 -13.63 -5.79 0.31
N ILE A 59 -12.56 -5.63 1.09
CA ILE A 59 -12.44 -6.09 2.48
C ILE A 59 -12.10 -4.88 3.34
N ASP A 60 -12.97 -4.57 4.30
CA ASP A 60 -12.70 -3.55 5.32
C ASP A 60 -11.80 -4.17 6.40
N MET A 61 -10.59 -3.63 6.54
CA MET A 61 -9.62 -4.07 7.56
C MET A 61 -9.85 -3.32 8.87
N THR A 62 -10.14 -2.02 8.78
CA THR A 62 -10.49 -1.13 9.90
C THR A 62 -11.49 -0.08 9.42
N GLU A 63 -12.00 0.76 10.33
CA GLU A 63 -12.85 1.91 9.97
C GLU A 63 -12.12 2.96 9.10
N ALA A 64 -10.79 2.90 9.02
CA ALA A 64 -9.97 3.84 8.26
C ALA A 64 -9.23 3.18 7.08
N LEU A 65 -9.38 1.87 6.87
CA LEU A 65 -8.59 1.12 5.90
C LEU A 65 -9.41 -0.01 5.26
N SER A 66 -9.55 0.05 3.95
CA SER A 66 -10.15 -0.98 3.12
C SER A 66 -9.22 -1.39 1.99
N MET A 67 -9.33 -2.65 1.56
CA MET A 67 -8.58 -3.20 0.44
C MET A 67 -9.55 -3.72 -0.63
N THR A 68 -9.43 -3.19 -1.83
CA THR A 68 -10.25 -3.57 -2.98
C THR A 68 -9.40 -4.20 -4.08
N THR A 69 -9.96 -5.21 -4.75
CA THR A 69 -9.32 -5.94 -5.87
C THR A 69 -10.21 -6.03 -7.11
N SER A 70 -11.46 -5.55 -7.03
CA SER A 70 -12.36 -5.47 -8.18
C SER A 70 -12.01 -4.30 -9.10
N LYS A 71 -12.50 -4.35 -10.34
CA LYS A 71 -12.21 -3.33 -11.36
C LYS A 71 -13.01 -2.03 -11.18
N ASP A 72 -14.15 -2.10 -10.52
CA ASP A 72 -15.03 -0.94 -10.27
C ASP A 72 -14.34 0.20 -9.51
N ILE A 73 -13.41 -0.08 -8.59
CA ILE A 73 -12.62 0.99 -7.96
C ILE A 73 -11.71 1.70 -8.96
N LEU A 74 -11.20 1.00 -9.97
CA LEU A 74 -10.31 1.58 -10.97
C LEU A 74 -11.04 2.57 -11.89
N GLU A 75 -12.35 2.36 -12.10
CA GLU A 75 -13.21 3.24 -12.90
C GLU A 75 -13.42 4.61 -12.25
N VAL A 76 -13.36 4.67 -10.91
CA VAL A 76 -13.52 5.92 -10.16
C VAL A 76 -12.19 6.64 -9.88
N LEU A 77 -11.04 5.99 -10.02
CA LEU A 77 -9.74 6.61 -9.76
C LEU A 77 -9.48 7.80 -10.70
N GLY A 78 -9.04 8.91 -10.11
CA GLY A 78 -8.87 10.18 -10.78
C GLY A 78 -10.17 10.94 -11.01
N THR A 79 -11.33 10.46 -10.58
CA THR A 79 -12.60 11.20 -10.68
C THR A 79 -12.96 11.85 -9.34
N THR A 80 -14.03 12.66 -9.29
CA THR A 80 -14.54 13.19 -8.02
C THR A 80 -15.04 12.12 -7.04
N ASP A 81 -15.30 10.91 -7.55
CA ASP A 81 -15.82 9.78 -6.78
C ASP A 81 -14.70 8.87 -6.25
N GLU A 82 -13.43 9.19 -6.54
CA GLU A 82 -12.30 8.45 -5.99
C GLU A 82 -12.25 8.52 -4.45
N PRO A 83 -11.70 7.51 -3.76
CA PRO A 83 -11.48 7.60 -2.31
C PRO A 83 -10.59 8.79 -1.95
N ASP A 84 -10.90 9.48 -0.84
CA ASP A 84 -10.15 10.66 -0.38
C ASP A 84 -8.64 10.41 -0.28
N ARG A 85 -8.27 9.16 0.06
CA ARG A 85 -6.90 8.67 0.05
C ARG A 85 -6.86 7.24 -0.43
N TYR A 86 -5.93 6.94 -1.33
CA TYR A 86 -5.69 5.59 -1.82
C TYR A 86 -4.22 5.35 -2.15
N LEU A 87 -3.87 4.08 -2.32
CA LEU A 87 -2.58 3.59 -2.76
C LEU A 87 -2.81 2.36 -3.64
N VAL A 88 -2.15 2.33 -4.80
CA VAL A 88 -2.22 1.19 -5.72
C VAL A 88 -0.94 0.38 -5.63
N ALA A 89 -1.06 -0.92 -5.41
CA ALA A 89 0.05 -1.86 -5.41
C ALA A 89 -0.19 -3.03 -6.37
N LEU A 90 0.87 -3.48 -7.05
CA LEU A 90 0.85 -4.67 -7.92
C LEU A 90 1.51 -5.85 -7.22
N GLY A 91 0.80 -6.97 -7.12
CA GLY A 91 1.23 -8.13 -6.36
C GLY A 91 1.13 -7.94 -4.84
N TYR A 92 1.65 -8.90 -4.09
CA TYR A 92 1.70 -8.87 -2.63
C TYR A 92 2.87 -9.68 -2.09
N SER A 93 3.27 -9.38 -0.86
CA SER A 93 4.18 -10.22 -0.09
C SER A 93 3.39 -11.33 0.59
N GLY A 94 3.73 -12.57 0.29
CA GLY A 94 3.12 -13.74 0.90
C GLY A 94 4.12 -14.47 1.78
N TRP A 95 3.60 -15.16 2.80
CA TRP A 95 4.36 -16.04 3.67
C TRP A 95 3.84 -17.48 3.53
N GLU A 96 4.75 -18.44 3.60
CA GLU A 96 4.38 -19.84 3.81
C GLU A 96 3.82 -20.04 5.22
N ALA A 97 3.14 -21.17 5.45
CA ALA A 97 2.56 -21.47 6.75
C ALA A 97 3.62 -21.50 7.86
N GLY A 98 3.46 -20.66 8.89
CA GLY A 98 4.39 -20.54 10.00
C GLY A 98 5.64 -19.69 9.72
N GLN A 99 5.85 -19.22 8.48
CA GLN A 99 7.06 -18.46 8.13
C GLN A 99 7.07 -17.09 8.83
N LEU A 100 5.95 -16.37 8.81
CA LEU A 100 5.87 -15.03 9.44
C LEU A 100 6.14 -15.12 10.95
N GLU A 101 5.57 -16.12 11.62
CA GLU A 101 5.75 -16.34 13.05
C GLU A 101 7.21 -16.67 13.40
N ASN A 102 7.88 -17.47 12.57
CA ASN A 102 9.30 -17.76 12.74
C ASN A 102 10.15 -16.51 12.52
N GLU A 103 9.89 -15.73 11.47
CA GLU A 103 10.64 -14.49 11.19
C GLU A 103 10.46 -13.45 12.31
N LEU A 104 9.27 -13.37 12.90
CA LEU A 104 9.00 -12.54 14.09
C LEU A 104 9.77 -13.05 15.32
N ALA A 105 9.78 -14.36 15.55
CA ALA A 105 10.53 -14.97 16.65
C ALA A 105 12.06 -14.78 16.51
N GLU A 106 12.56 -14.71 15.27
CA GLU A 106 13.96 -14.43 14.95
C GLU A 106 14.29 -12.93 15.02
N ASN A 107 13.35 -12.07 15.40
CA ASN A 107 13.50 -10.61 15.43
C ASN A 107 13.89 -10.01 14.06
N SER A 108 13.49 -10.66 12.96
CA SER A 108 13.70 -10.15 11.60
C SER A 108 12.82 -8.94 11.30
N TRP A 109 11.70 -8.78 12.03
CA TRP A 109 10.73 -7.70 11.85
C TRP A 109 10.36 -7.02 13.16
N LEU A 110 10.07 -5.73 13.07
CA LEU A 110 9.35 -4.97 14.09
C LEU A 110 7.90 -4.81 13.63
N THR A 111 6.96 -4.88 14.56
CA THR A 111 5.52 -4.74 14.27
C THR A 111 4.92 -3.54 15.00
N MET A 112 3.97 -2.89 14.36
CA MET A 112 3.16 -1.81 14.92
C MET A 112 1.75 -1.89 14.34
N GLU A 113 0.79 -1.24 14.99
CA GLU A 113 -0.52 -1.01 14.39
C GLU A 113 -0.38 -0.13 13.14
N ALA A 114 -1.17 -0.41 12.11
CA ALA A 114 -1.13 0.35 10.87
C ALA A 114 -1.67 1.78 11.10
N ASP A 115 -0.89 2.78 10.68
CA ASP A 115 -1.27 4.20 10.74
C ASP A 115 -1.60 4.73 9.33
N PRO A 116 -2.86 5.11 9.06
CA PRO A 116 -3.26 5.69 7.78
C PRO A 116 -2.46 6.95 7.38
N GLU A 117 -1.96 7.73 8.33
CA GLU A 117 -1.12 8.90 8.01
C GLU A 117 0.26 8.48 7.47
N ILE A 118 0.84 7.39 7.97
CA ILE A 118 2.08 6.83 7.42
C ILE A 118 1.81 6.22 6.03
N ILE A 119 0.67 5.55 5.85
CA ILE A 119 0.32 4.87 4.60
C ILE A 119 0.04 5.86 3.47
N PHE A 120 -0.75 6.90 3.74
CA PHE A 120 -1.29 7.76 2.67
C PHE A 120 -0.63 9.13 2.59
N THR A 121 -0.25 9.73 3.72
CA THR A 121 0.22 11.13 3.76
C THR A 121 1.73 11.24 3.74
N THR A 122 2.41 10.35 4.45
CA THR A 122 3.88 10.42 4.60
C THR A 122 4.57 10.12 3.27
N PRO A 123 5.54 10.95 2.83
CA PRO A 123 6.33 10.68 1.63
C PRO A 123 6.95 9.29 1.66
N VAL A 124 6.95 8.61 0.51
CA VAL A 124 7.38 7.20 0.37
C VAL A 124 8.75 6.92 1.01
N GLN A 125 9.72 7.80 0.80
CA GLN A 125 11.08 7.69 1.33
C GLN A 125 11.14 7.85 2.87
N GLU A 126 10.14 8.50 3.45
CA GLU A 126 10.06 8.79 4.89
C GLU A 126 9.19 7.77 5.65
N ARG A 127 8.38 6.96 4.96
CA ARG A 127 7.45 6.00 5.59
C ARG A 127 8.16 5.06 6.57
N TRP A 128 9.29 4.49 6.17
CA TRP A 128 10.05 3.58 7.02
C TRP A 128 10.60 4.29 8.27
N ASN A 129 11.23 5.45 8.08
CA ASN A 129 11.75 6.25 9.20
C ASN A 129 10.64 6.68 10.17
N SER A 130 9.47 7.04 9.63
CA SER A 130 8.31 7.47 10.43
C SER A 130 7.71 6.31 11.22
N ALA A 131 7.64 5.12 10.63
CA ALA A 131 7.20 3.89 11.31
C ALA A 131 8.16 3.44 12.41
N VAL A 132 9.48 3.54 12.20
CA VAL A 132 10.45 3.19 13.26
C VAL A 132 10.39 4.22 14.40
N LYS A 133 10.25 5.51 14.08
CA LYS A 133 10.12 6.58 15.09
C LYS A 133 8.85 6.47 15.92
N SER A 134 7.71 6.07 15.33
CA SER A 134 6.45 5.91 16.06
C SER A 134 6.51 4.78 17.10
N LEU A 135 7.38 3.79 16.88
CA LEU A 135 7.72 2.76 17.87
C LEU A 135 8.63 3.28 19.00
N GLY A 136 9.04 4.55 18.97
CA GLY A 136 9.98 5.12 19.93
C GLY A 136 11.42 4.66 19.72
N ILE A 137 11.73 4.06 18.57
CA ILE A 137 13.04 3.53 18.25
C ILE A 137 13.82 4.59 17.47
N ASP A 138 15.04 4.86 17.90
CA ASP A 138 15.98 5.64 17.10
C ASP A 138 16.67 4.71 16.09
N VAL A 139 16.54 5.02 14.80
CA VAL A 139 17.21 4.30 13.71
C VAL A 139 18.72 4.20 13.95
N ALA A 140 19.34 5.18 14.59
CA ALA A 140 20.76 5.15 14.93
C ALA A 140 21.11 4.08 15.99
N GLN A 141 20.12 3.58 16.73
CA GLN A 141 20.27 2.51 17.72
C GLN A 141 19.95 1.11 17.15
N LEU A 142 19.36 1.03 15.96
CA LEU A 142 19.23 -0.21 15.18
C LEU A 142 20.60 -0.58 14.58
N SER A 143 21.55 -1.00 15.42
CA SER A 143 22.82 -1.56 14.96
C SER A 143 22.58 -2.95 14.34
N ALA A 144 23.29 -3.28 13.26
CA ALA A 144 23.21 -4.56 12.55
C ALA A 144 23.79 -5.76 13.34
N GLN A 145 23.85 -5.70 14.67
CA GLN A 145 24.22 -6.84 15.49
C GLN A 145 22.97 -7.64 15.84
N ILE A 146 22.74 -8.69 15.04
CA ILE A 146 22.01 -9.88 15.48
C ILE A 146 22.84 -10.50 16.61
N GLY A 147 22.53 -10.15 17.85
CA GLY A 147 23.20 -10.67 19.04
C GLY A 147 22.65 -12.05 19.40
N HIS A 148 23.31 -13.11 18.96
CA HIS A 148 23.19 -14.41 19.62
C HIS A 148 24.13 -14.43 20.83
N ALA A 149 23.57 -14.65 22.02
CA ALA A 149 24.30 -15.14 23.20
C ALA A 149 24.05 -16.65 23.34
#